data_AF-A0A7M7GIP5-F1
#
_entry.id   AF-A0A7M7GIP5-F1
#
_cell.length_a   1.000
_cell.length_b   1.000
_cell.length_c   1.000
_cell.angle_alpha   90.00
_cell.angle_beta   90.00
_cell.angle_gamma   90.00
#
_symmetry.space_group_name_H-M   'P 1'
#
loop_
_entity.id
_entity.type
_entity.pdbx_description
1 polymer ?
#
loop_
_entity_poly.entity_id
_entity_poly.type
_entity_poly.pdbx_seq_one_letter_code
_entity_poly.pdbx_strand_id
1 'polypeptide(L)'
;MTSSKKVKVAVYSGSNEENVAGLIKEIMGRMSDCVAEVKFVPLPYNVSDMLKMKLDKKYYMLLCHSIENRRFSITNVTDALYDDFLRKAKKKLGRRNVGVIAHDFESAELSPERLESRMESFRNTQERTFRKSILQLIGGKLSESPVELNSDQWEELGNYFRNKLKKPKPKPRPAEPKMQMALPCLCARGTRTEQ
;
A
#
# COMPACT_ATOMS: atom_id res chain seq x y z
N MET A 1 -31.78 15.62 -1.55
CA MET A 1 -30.74 14.57 -1.68
C MET A 1 -29.52 15.19 -2.36
N THR A 2 -28.46 15.49 -1.61
CA THR A 2 -27.21 15.98 -2.21
C THR A 2 -26.55 14.83 -2.95
N SER A 3 -26.67 14.82 -4.29
CA SER A 3 -25.92 13.90 -5.16
C SER A 3 -24.44 14.05 -4.85
N SER A 4 -23.88 13.08 -4.12
CA SER A 4 -22.45 13.05 -3.85
C SER A 4 -21.76 12.78 -5.17
N LYS A 5 -20.84 13.66 -5.57
CA LYS A 5 -20.14 13.55 -6.86
C LYS A 5 -19.40 12.22 -6.92
N LYS A 6 -19.80 11.36 -7.87
CA LYS A 6 -19.15 10.08 -8.12
C LYS A 6 -17.70 10.27 -8.58
N VAL A 7 -16.82 9.37 -8.18
CA VAL A 7 -15.41 9.38 -8.56
C VAL A 7 -15.14 8.51 -9.77
N LYS A 8 -14.03 8.77 -10.45
CA LYS A 8 -13.51 7.92 -11.53
C LYS A 8 -12.33 7.13 -10.97
N VAL A 9 -12.18 5.86 -11.32
CA VAL A 9 -11.13 4.99 -10.80
C VAL A 9 -10.26 4.46 -11.94
N ALA A 10 -8.95 4.49 -11.76
CA ALA A 10 -7.99 3.86 -12.65
C ALA A 10 -7.29 2.73 -11.90
N VAL A 11 -7.47 1.50 -12.38
CA VAL A 11 -6.85 0.29 -11.85
C VAL A 11 -5.55 0.05 -12.61
N TYR A 12 -4.43 0.13 -11.91
CA TYR A 12 -3.09 -0.09 -12.44
C TYR A 12 -2.61 -1.48 -12.04
N SER A 13 -2.09 -2.26 -12.98
CA SER A 13 -1.49 -3.57 -12.68
C SER A 13 -0.31 -3.85 -13.58
N GLY A 14 0.70 -4.55 -13.05
CA GLY A 14 1.77 -5.15 -13.86
C GLY A 14 1.35 -6.44 -14.57
N SER A 15 0.15 -6.95 -14.28
CA SER A 15 -0.47 -8.09 -14.94
C SER A 15 -1.52 -7.61 -15.97
N ASN A 16 -2.13 -8.54 -16.71
CA ASN A 16 -3.15 -8.20 -17.71
C ASN A 16 -4.48 -7.80 -17.05
N GLU A 17 -5.37 -7.16 -17.81
CA GLU A 17 -6.69 -6.75 -17.34
C GLU A 17 -7.51 -7.93 -16.79
N GLU A 18 -7.40 -9.09 -17.43
CA GLU A 18 -8.06 -10.33 -17.01
C GLU A 18 -7.72 -10.73 -15.57
N ASN A 19 -6.53 -10.38 -15.07
CA ASN A 19 -6.14 -10.68 -13.68
C ASN A 19 -6.87 -9.83 -12.63
N VAL A 20 -7.52 -8.74 -13.06
CA VAL A 20 -8.26 -7.81 -12.19
C VAL A 20 -9.69 -7.54 -12.67
N ALA A 21 -10.16 -8.30 -13.67
CA ALA A 21 -11.46 -8.07 -14.31
C ALA A 21 -12.62 -8.27 -13.34
N GLY A 22 -12.56 -9.28 -12.48
CA GLY A 22 -13.51 -9.50 -11.39
C GLY A 22 -13.61 -8.29 -10.46
N LEU A 23 -12.47 -7.73 -10.04
CA LEU A 23 -12.44 -6.54 -9.19
C LEU A 23 -13.08 -5.33 -9.88
N ILE A 24 -12.75 -5.09 -11.15
CA ILE A 24 -13.33 -3.98 -11.94
C ILE A 24 -14.86 -4.13 -12.02
N LYS A 25 -15.34 -5.33 -12.35
CA LYS A 25 -16.77 -5.65 -12.42
C LYS A 25 -17.47 -5.39 -11.09
N GLU A 26 -16.87 -5.81 -9.98
CA GLU A 26 -17.47 -5.66 -8.67
C GLU A 26 -17.43 -4.23 -8.14
N ILE A 27 -16.39 -3.45 -8.41
CA ILE A 27 -16.40 -2.01 -8.08
C ILE A 27 -17.54 -1.32 -8.82
N MET A 28 -17.69 -1.58 -10.13
CA MET A 28 -18.76 -0.99 -10.93
C MET A 28 -20.16 -1.41 -10.46
N GLY A 29 -20.33 -2.65 -10.02
CA GLY A 29 -21.61 -3.17 -9.51
C GLY A 29 -21.93 -2.70 -8.09
N ARG A 30 -21.04 -2.98 -7.13
CA ARG A 30 -21.25 -2.77 -5.69
C ARG A 30 -21.16 -1.29 -5.28
N MET A 31 -20.43 -0.47 -6.02
CA MET A 31 -20.13 0.91 -5.65
C MET A 31 -20.67 1.91 -6.68
N SER A 32 -21.73 1.53 -7.40
CA SER A 32 -22.37 2.39 -8.39
C SER A 32 -22.94 3.68 -7.80
N ASP A 33 -23.12 3.77 -6.48
CA ASP A 33 -23.52 4.99 -5.77
C ASP A 33 -22.40 6.04 -5.75
N CYS A 34 -21.13 5.62 -5.70
CA CYS A 34 -19.98 6.52 -5.52
C CYS A 34 -18.92 6.44 -6.63
N VAL A 35 -18.96 5.44 -7.51
CA VAL A 35 -18.06 5.27 -8.66
C VAL A 35 -18.83 5.47 -9.96
N ALA A 36 -18.32 6.35 -10.82
CA ALA A 36 -18.91 6.66 -12.13
C ALA A 36 -18.33 5.77 -13.24
N GLU A 37 -17.03 5.51 -13.18
CA GLU A 37 -16.32 4.68 -14.16
C GLU A 37 -15.08 4.07 -13.53
N VAL A 38 -14.69 2.92 -14.06
CA VAL A 38 -13.42 2.25 -13.77
C VAL A 38 -12.74 1.99 -15.11
N LYS A 39 -11.45 2.30 -15.22
CA LYS A 39 -10.62 1.92 -16.36
C LYS A 39 -9.41 1.12 -15.92
N PHE A 40 -9.00 0.17 -16.74
CA PHE A 40 -7.74 -0.52 -16.59
C PHE A 40 -6.59 0.29 -17.21
N VAL A 41 -5.41 0.26 -16.56
CA VAL A 41 -4.19 0.87 -17.05
C VAL A 41 -3.02 -0.10 -16.85
N PRO A 42 -2.49 -0.73 -17.91
CA PRO A 42 -1.34 -1.62 -17.77
C PRO A 42 -0.10 -0.84 -17.34
N LEU A 43 0.65 -1.40 -16.40
CA LEU A 43 1.95 -0.88 -15.99
C LEU A 43 3.06 -1.50 -16.85
N PRO A 44 3.97 -0.67 -17.40
CA PRO A 44 5.18 -1.16 -18.04
C PRO A 44 6.04 -2.00 -17.09
N TYR A 45 6.79 -2.94 -17.65
CA TYR A 45 7.71 -3.78 -16.88
C TYR A 45 8.88 -2.99 -16.27
N ASN A 46 9.36 -1.95 -16.95
CA ASN A 46 10.53 -1.19 -16.50
C ASN A 46 10.13 0.12 -15.78
N VAL A 47 10.90 0.46 -14.75
CA VAL A 47 10.66 1.65 -13.90
C VAL A 47 10.73 2.95 -14.70
N SER A 48 11.65 3.05 -15.66
CA SER A 48 11.80 4.23 -16.51
C SER A 48 10.48 4.59 -17.21
N ASP A 49 9.81 3.60 -17.79
CA ASP A 49 8.57 3.82 -18.53
C ASP A 49 7.38 4.05 -17.59
N MET A 50 7.32 3.37 -16.45
CA MET A 50 6.37 3.69 -15.37
C MET A 50 6.49 5.17 -14.94
N LEU A 51 7.72 5.68 -14.84
CA LEU A 51 7.99 7.08 -14.49
C LEU A 51 7.69 8.07 -15.62
N LYS A 52 7.53 7.62 -16.87
CA LYS A 52 7.05 8.47 -17.99
C LYS A 52 5.52 8.49 -18.11
N MET A 53 4.80 7.52 -17.54
CA MET A 53 3.34 7.45 -17.65
C MET A 53 2.63 8.74 -17.17
N LYS A 54 1.59 9.17 -17.88
CA LYS A 54 0.77 10.29 -17.41
C LYS A 54 -0.23 9.79 -16.37
N LEU A 55 -0.26 10.47 -15.22
CA LEU A 55 -1.25 10.21 -14.17
C LEU A 55 -2.33 11.30 -14.25
N ASP A 56 -3.58 10.88 -14.46
CA ASP A 56 -4.71 11.79 -14.58
C ASP A 56 -5.31 12.09 -13.20
N LYS A 57 -5.25 13.36 -12.78
CA LYS A 57 -5.76 13.83 -11.48
C LYS A 57 -7.28 13.68 -11.32
N LYS A 58 -8.01 13.41 -12.41
CA LYS A 58 -9.45 13.13 -12.37
C LYS A 58 -9.78 11.75 -11.79
N TYR A 59 -8.78 10.86 -11.68
CA TYR A 59 -8.97 9.49 -11.24
C TYR A 59 -8.36 9.24 -9.86
N TYR A 60 -9.07 8.44 -9.07
CA TYR A 60 -8.48 7.69 -7.98
C TYR A 60 -7.61 6.59 -8.57
N MET A 61 -6.41 6.43 -8.04
CA MET A 61 -5.51 5.35 -8.42
C MET A 61 -5.72 4.17 -7.47
N LEU A 62 -5.83 2.97 -8.06
CA LEU A 62 -5.78 1.70 -7.35
C LEU A 62 -4.70 0.84 -8.01
N LEU A 63 -3.59 0.61 -7.30
CA LEU A 63 -2.51 -0.26 -7.77
C LEU A 63 -2.78 -1.69 -7.30
N CYS A 64 -3.01 -2.61 -8.22
CA CYS A 64 -3.13 -4.03 -7.95
C CYS A 64 -1.79 -4.72 -8.23
N HIS A 65 -1.28 -5.45 -7.25
CA HIS A 65 -0.05 -6.21 -7.35
C HIS A 65 -0.31 -7.67 -7.01
N SER A 66 -0.17 -8.54 -8.00
CA SER A 66 -0.19 -9.99 -7.84
C SER A 66 1.10 -10.46 -7.17
N ILE A 67 1.00 -11.27 -6.10
CA ILE A 67 2.17 -11.92 -5.49
C ILE A 67 2.62 -13.17 -6.26
N GLU A 68 1.71 -13.78 -7.03
CA GLU A 68 1.97 -14.98 -7.84
C GLU A 68 2.65 -14.68 -9.16
N ASN A 69 2.62 -13.42 -9.62
CA ASN A 69 3.35 -13.00 -10.81
C ASN A 69 4.87 -13.01 -10.53
N ARG A 70 5.45 -14.22 -10.48
CA ARG A 70 6.85 -14.55 -10.10
C ARG A 70 7.90 -13.92 -11.01
N ARG A 71 7.51 -13.30 -12.14
CA ARG A 71 8.39 -12.41 -12.93
C ARG A 71 8.84 -11.18 -12.13
N PHE A 72 8.09 -10.87 -11.06
CA PHE A 72 8.43 -9.95 -9.99
C PHE A 72 8.37 -10.72 -8.66
N SER A 73 9.27 -11.69 -8.46
CA SER A 73 9.42 -12.42 -7.18
C SER A 73 9.83 -11.46 -6.07
N ILE A 74 8.82 -10.95 -5.36
CA ILE A 74 8.94 -9.72 -4.58
C ILE A 74 8.18 -9.92 -3.27
N THR A 75 8.56 -10.94 -2.50
CA THR A 75 8.19 -11.02 -1.07
C THR A 75 8.78 -9.86 -0.24
N ASN A 76 9.58 -8.96 -0.83
CA ASN A 76 10.27 -7.82 -0.19
C ASN A 76 10.37 -6.50 -1.01
N VAL A 77 9.71 -6.37 -2.16
CA VAL A 77 10.13 -5.42 -3.22
C VAL A 77 8.99 -4.55 -3.79
N THR A 78 7.83 -4.50 -3.14
CA THR A 78 6.93 -3.34 -3.27
C THR A 78 7.68 -2.03 -3.01
N ASP A 79 8.73 -2.07 -2.18
CA ASP A 79 9.57 -0.93 -1.80
C ASP A 79 10.70 -0.55 -2.78
N ALA A 80 10.93 -1.29 -3.87
CA ALA A 80 11.89 -0.87 -4.91
C ALA A 80 11.20 -0.55 -6.25
N LEU A 81 10.38 -1.48 -6.76
CA LEU A 81 9.85 -1.35 -8.12
C LEU A 81 8.78 -0.25 -8.21
N TYR A 82 7.84 -0.25 -7.27
CA TYR A 82 6.75 0.74 -7.24
C TYR A 82 7.06 1.93 -6.35
N ASP A 83 8.19 1.96 -5.65
CA ASP A 83 8.50 3.04 -4.71
C ASP A 83 8.51 4.41 -5.40
N ASP A 84 9.21 4.51 -6.53
CA ASP A 84 9.29 5.74 -7.30
C ASP A 84 7.98 6.04 -8.03
N PHE A 85 7.29 5.01 -8.52
CA PHE A 85 5.97 5.18 -9.15
C PHE A 85 4.92 5.69 -8.15
N LEU A 86 4.85 5.10 -6.96
CA LEU A 86 3.98 5.52 -5.86
C LEU A 86 4.38 6.89 -5.32
N ARG A 87 5.68 7.23 -5.31
CA ARG A 87 6.17 8.56 -4.94
C ARG A 87 5.67 9.61 -5.93
N LYS A 88 5.75 9.31 -7.23
CA LYS A 88 5.20 10.13 -8.30
C LYS A 88 3.68 10.23 -8.20
N ALA A 89 2.97 9.13 -7.95
CA ALA A 89 1.53 9.09 -7.77
C ALA A 89 1.09 9.96 -6.60
N LYS A 90 1.72 9.81 -5.43
CA LYS A 90 1.50 10.67 -4.26
C LYS A 90 1.71 12.15 -4.62
N LYS A 91 2.79 12.50 -5.34
CA LYS A 91 3.09 13.88 -5.71
C LYS A 91 2.08 14.47 -6.72
N LYS A 92 1.57 13.66 -7.64
CA LYS A 92 0.67 14.12 -8.72
C LYS A 92 -0.80 14.08 -8.33
N LEU A 93 -1.25 13.00 -7.68
CA LEU A 93 -2.64 12.73 -7.34
C LEU A 93 -2.98 13.12 -5.89
N GLY A 94 -1.97 13.16 -5.02
CA GLY A 94 -2.15 13.27 -3.57
C GLY A 94 -2.36 11.90 -2.92
N ARG A 95 -1.80 11.71 -1.73
CA ARG A 95 -1.86 10.42 -1.00
C ARG A 95 -3.28 9.86 -0.84
N ARG A 96 -4.28 10.75 -0.67
CA ARG A 96 -5.70 10.37 -0.49
C ARG A 96 -6.32 9.71 -1.72
N ASN A 97 -5.72 9.87 -2.89
CA ASN A 97 -6.21 9.32 -4.15
C ASN A 97 -5.33 8.15 -4.64
N VAL A 98 -4.51 7.57 -3.75
CA VAL A 98 -3.66 6.42 -4.05
C VAL A 98 -4.01 5.28 -3.09
N GLY A 99 -4.47 4.16 -3.64
CA GLY A 99 -4.72 2.90 -2.94
C GLY A 99 -3.88 1.78 -3.53
N VAL A 100 -3.58 0.76 -2.73
CA VAL A 100 -2.81 -0.42 -3.12
C VAL A 100 -3.55 -1.68 -2.67
N ILE A 101 -3.64 -2.67 -3.55
CA ILE A 101 -4.13 -4.01 -3.24
C ILE A 101 -3.02 -4.98 -3.62
N ALA A 102 -2.49 -5.69 -2.63
CA ALA A 102 -1.71 -6.88 -2.88
C ALA A 102 -2.70 -8.05 -3.02
N HIS A 103 -2.56 -8.88 -4.05
CA HIS A 103 -3.52 -9.94 -4.35
C HIS A 103 -2.87 -11.26 -4.79
N ASP A 104 -3.69 -12.29 -5.02
CA ASP A 104 -3.30 -13.68 -5.26
C ASP A 104 -2.66 -14.38 -4.05
N PHE A 105 -3.09 -14.01 -2.85
CA PHE A 105 -2.79 -14.78 -1.65
C PHE A 105 -3.70 -16.00 -1.60
N GLU A 106 -3.18 -17.13 -1.12
CA GLU A 106 -3.99 -18.35 -0.98
C GLU A 106 -5.16 -18.09 -0.02
N SER A 107 -6.33 -18.69 -0.27
CA SER A 107 -7.53 -18.44 0.54
C SER A 107 -7.31 -18.77 2.04
N ALA A 108 -6.41 -19.72 2.35
CA ALA A 108 -6.00 -20.03 3.72
C ALA A 108 -5.23 -18.89 4.41
N GLU A 109 -4.58 -18.00 3.66
CA GLU A 109 -3.90 -16.80 4.16
C GLU A 109 -4.85 -15.62 4.38
N LEU A 110 -6.10 -15.71 3.88
CA LEU A 110 -7.10 -14.66 3.97
C LEU A 110 -7.98 -14.73 5.24
N SER A 111 -7.64 -15.60 6.19
CA SER A 111 -8.29 -15.56 7.50
C SER A 111 -8.00 -14.23 8.22
N PRO A 112 -8.93 -13.67 9.01
CA PRO A 112 -8.75 -12.36 9.66
C PRO A 112 -7.45 -12.24 10.46
N GLU A 113 -7.07 -13.28 11.21
CA GLU A 113 -5.84 -13.31 12.01
C GLU A 113 -4.58 -13.24 11.14
N ARG A 114 -4.53 -14.03 10.05
CA ARG A 114 -3.39 -14.04 9.13
C ARG A 114 -3.30 -12.76 8.32
N LEU A 115 -4.45 -12.19 7.91
CA LEU A 115 -4.51 -10.90 7.25
C LEU A 115 -3.97 -9.79 8.12
N GLU A 116 -4.37 -9.70 9.40
CA GLU A 116 -3.87 -8.66 10.30
C GLU A 116 -2.37 -8.83 10.58
N SER A 117 -1.93 -10.06 10.87
CA SER A 117 -0.51 -10.36 11.06
C SER A 117 0.33 -9.96 9.84
N ARG A 118 -0.17 -10.23 8.63
CA ARG A 118 0.51 -9.85 7.40
C ARG A 118 0.47 -8.36 7.11
N MET A 119 -0.66 -7.71 7.38
CA MET A 119 -0.77 -6.26 7.28
C MET A 119 0.17 -5.57 8.28
N GLU A 120 0.34 -6.11 9.49
CA GLU A 120 1.32 -5.64 10.46
C GLU A 120 2.76 -5.84 9.96
N SER A 121 3.07 -7.01 9.40
CA SER A 121 4.36 -7.25 8.75
C SER A 121 4.62 -6.24 7.64
N PHE A 122 3.64 -5.95 6.78
CA PHE A 122 3.76 -4.94 5.73
C PHE A 122 3.93 -3.52 6.30
N ARG A 123 3.25 -3.17 7.40
CA ARG A 123 3.45 -1.87 8.06
C ARG A 123 4.90 -1.69 8.53
N ASN A 124 5.53 -2.77 9.00
CA ASN A 124 6.90 -2.75 9.51
C ASN A 124 7.95 -2.80 8.40
N THR A 125 7.69 -3.57 7.34
CA THR A 125 8.66 -3.83 6.27
C THR A 125 8.52 -2.92 5.06
N GLN A 126 7.34 -2.34 4.83
CA GLN A 126 6.99 -1.56 3.62
C GLN A 126 6.52 -0.15 3.98
N GLU A 127 7.18 0.48 4.96
CA GLU A 127 6.79 1.78 5.51
C GLU A 127 6.60 2.84 4.42
N ARG A 128 7.40 2.77 3.35
CA ARG A 128 7.35 3.73 2.24
C ARG A 128 6.03 3.65 1.49
N THR A 129 5.49 2.44 1.30
CA THR A 129 4.18 2.21 0.68
C THR A 129 3.06 2.85 1.52
N PHE A 130 3.04 2.60 2.83
CA PHE A 130 2.06 3.21 3.76
C PHE A 130 2.14 4.75 3.80
N ARG A 131 3.32 5.33 3.59
CA ARG A 131 3.52 6.78 3.49
C ARG A 131 3.03 7.37 2.16
N LYS A 132 2.77 6.55 1.14
CA LYS A 132 2.44 6.98 -0.23
C LYS A 132 1.01 6.70 -0.65
N SER A 133 0.38 5.66 -0.13
CA SER A 133 -1.04 5.39 -0.27
C SER A 133 -1.80 5.69 1.01
N ILE A 134 -3.12 5.86 0.91
CA ILE A 134 -4.01 5.95 2.09
C ILE A 134 -4.72 4.62 2.36
N LEU A 135 -4.96 3.83 1.32
CA LEU A 135 -5.60 2.52 1.36
C LEU A 135 -4.58 1.43 1.05
N GLN A 136 -4.54 0.38 1.87
CA GLN A 136 -3.75 -0.82 1.66
C GLN A 136 -4.62 -2.05 1.96
N LEU A 137 -4.82 -2.93 0.98
CA LEU A 137 -5.61 -4.15 1.14
C LEU A 137 -4.79 -5.39 0.73
N ILE A 138 -5.19 -6.55 1.25
CA ILE A 138 -4.63 -7.86 0.92
C ILE A 138 -5.80 -8.77 0.49
N GLY A 139 -5.83 -9.21 -0.75
CA GLY A 139 -6.88 -10.08 -1.29
C GLY A 139 -6.34 -11.37 -1.87
N GLY A 140 -7.24 -12.29 -2.21
CA GLY A 140 -6.89 -13.45 -3.02
C GLY A 140 -7.05 -13.15 -4.50
N LYS A 141 -7.71 -14.05 -5.23
CA LYS A 141 -7.98 -13.89 -6.67
C LYS A 141 -8.91 -12.71 -6.94
N LEU A 142 -8.51 -11.89 -7.91
CA LEU A 142 -9.27 -10.73 -8.38
C LEU A 142 -9.78 -10.85 -9.82
N SER A 143 -9.40 -11.94 -10.52
CA SER A 143 -9.72 -12.15 -11.93
C SER A 143 -11.19 -12.45 -12.17
N GLU A 144 -11.83 -13.13 -11.23
CA GLU A 144 -13.20 -13.61 -11.33
C GLU A 144 -14.08 -13.09 -10.19
N SER A 145 -15.39 -13.05 -10.42
CA SER A 145 -16.37 -12.67 -9.40
C SER A 145 -17.07 -13.93 -8.89
N PRO A 146 -17.19 -14.16 -7.56
CA PRO A 146 -16.80 -13.25 -6.49
C PRO A 146 -15.29 -13.14 -6.29
N VAL A 147 -14.76 -11.91 -6.18
CA VAL A 147 -13.35 -11.70 -5.82
C VAL A 147 -13.12 -12.02 -4.35
N GLU A 148 -11.90 -12.43 -4.03
CA GLU A 148 -11.50 -12.79 -2.66
C GLU A 148 -11.06 -11.54 -1.86
N LEU A 149 -12.03 -10.67 -1.57
CA LEU A 149 -11.94 -9.59 -0.58
C LEU A 149 -13.03 -9.79 0.47
N ASN A 150 -12.69 -9.64 1.75
CA ASN A 150 -13.67 -9.78 2.83
C ASN A 150 -14.61 -8.56 2.93
N SER A 151 -15.66 -8.66 3.75
CA SER A 151 -16.66 -7.60 3.94
C SER A 151 -16.05 -6.27 4.36
N ASP A 152 -15.10 -6.31 5.29
CA ASP A 152 -14.51 -5.12 5.91
C ASP A 152 -13.60 -4.39 4.91
N GLN A 153 -12.88 -5.14 4.08
CA GLN A 153 -12.07 -4.58 2.98
C GLN A 153 -12.94 -3.94 1.91
N TRP A 154 -14.09 -4.53 1.60
CA TRP A 154 -15.07 -3.94 0.69
C TRP A 154 -15.64 -2.63 1.25
N GLU A 155 -15.93 -2.59 2.55
CA GLU A 155 -16.35 -1.36 3.23
C GLU A 155 -15.25 -0.30 3.19
N GLU A 156 -14.00 -0.68 3.47
CA GLU A 156 -12.85 0.22 3.45
C GLU A 156 -12.60 0.80 2.05
N LEU A 157 -12.70 -0.03 1.01
CA LEU A 157 -12.60 0.41 -0.39
C LEU A 157 -13.74 1.37 -0.77
N GLY A 158 -14.96 1.12 -0.30
CA GLY A 158 -16.08 2.05 -0.48
C GLY A 158 -15.86 3.38 0.26
N ASN A 159 -15.32 3.33 1.48
CA ASN A 159 -14.97 4.51 2.26
C ASN A 159 -13.82 5.31 1.63
N TYR A 160 -12.88 4.62 0.98
CA TYR A 160 -11.82 5.24 0.18
C TYR A 160 -12.39 6.09 -0.95
N PHE A 161 -13.28 5.53 -1.79
CA PHE A 161 -13.87 6.27 -2.90
C PHE A 161 -14.82 7.40 -2.46
N ARG A 162 -15.41 7.27 -1.27
CA ARG A 162 -16.20 8.36 -0.64
C ARG A 162 -15.33 9.39 0.10
N ASN A 163 -13.99 9.25 0.07
CA ASN A 163 -13.03 10.09 0.80
C ASN A 163 -13.31 10.17 2.31
N LYS A 164 -13.78 9.06 2.90
CA LYS A 164 -14.13 8.92 4.33
C LYS A 164 -13.03 8.25 5.16
N LEU A 165 -11.94 7.77 4.54
CA LEU A 165 -10.81 7.20 5.29
C LEU A 165 -10.14 8.25 6.17
N LYS A 166 -10.02 7.92 7.46
CA LYS A 166 -9.31 8.75 8.44
C LYS A 166 -7.81 8.58 8.25
N LYS A 167 -7.03 9.63 8.54
CA LYS A 167 -5.56 9.50 8.60
C LYS A 167 -5.23 8.49 9.71
N PRO A 168 -4.39 7.47 9.47
CA PRO A 168 -3.80 6.74 10.58
C PRO A 168 -3.01 7.75 11.44
N LYS A 169 -3.27 7.77 12.75
CA LYS A 169 -2.46 8.55 13.68
C LYS A 169 -1.02 8.00 13.59
N PRO A 170 0.01 8.83 13.41
CA PRO A 170 1.38 8.34 13.46
C PRO A 170 1.61 7.68 14.82
N LYS A 171 2.00 6.40 14.85
CA LYS A 171 2.51 5.78 16.09
C LYS A 171 3.76 6.59 16.51
N PRO A 172 3.92 6.94 17.79
CA PRO A 172 5.16 7.56 18.27
C PRO A 172 6.35 6.69 17.83
N ARG A 173 7.38 7.32 17.27
CA ARG A 173 8.64 6.61 17.02
C ARG A 173 9.12 6.03 18.36
N PRO A 174 9.58 4.76 18.40
CA PRO A 174 10.34 4.28 19.55
C PRO A 174 11.46 5.29 19.80
N ALA A 175 11.58 5.76 21.03
CA ALA A 175 12.68 6.64 21.41
C ALA A 175 13.98 5.93 21.06
N GLU A 176 14.86 6.58 20.30
CA GLU A 176 16.21 6.07 20.09
C GLU A 176 16.82 5.76 21.46
N PRO A 177 17.41 4.57 21.67
CA PRO A 177 18.06 4.26 22.92
C PRO A 177 19.15 5.31 23.13
N LYS A 178 19.00 6.11 24.19
CA LYS A 178 20.01 7.09 24.60
C LYS A 178 21.30 6.30 24.83
N MET A 179 22.26 6.49 23.94
CA MET A 179 23.61 5.96 24.06
C MET A 179 24.15 6.45 25.41
N GLN A 180 24.21 5.55 26.40
CA GLN A 180 24.86 5.83 27.68
C GLN A 180 26.32 6.09 27.35
N MET A 181 26.75 7.34 27.47
CA MET A 181 28.15 7.70 27.39
C MET A 181 28.87 6.98 28.53
N ALA A 182 29.70 6.01 28.19
CA ALA A 182 30.65 5.43 29.12
C ALA A 182 31.53 6.55 29.68
N LEU A 183 31.54 6.68 31.01
CA LEU A 183 32.43 7.56 31.75
C LEU A 183 33.90 7.21 31.41
N PRO A 184 34.76 8.20 31.17
CA PRO A 184 36.18 7.92 30.98
C PRO A 184 36.80 7.46 32.30
N CYS A 185 37.42 6.27 32.28
CA CYS A 185 38.32 5.80 33.34
C CYS A 185 39.44 6.82 33.55
N LEU A 186 39.45 7.50 34.71
CA LEU A 186 40.63 8.23 35.17
C LEU A 186 41.72 7.21 35.55
N CYS A 187 42.78 7.16 34.75
CA CYS A 187 44.06 6.61 35.15
C CYS A 187 44.63 7.46 36.30
N ALA A 188 44.66 6.93 37.52
CA ALA A 188 45.44 7.50 38.61
C ALA A 188 46.93 7.18 38.40
N ARG A 189 47.71 8.20 38.02
CA ARG A 189 49.17 8.20 38.15
C ARG A 189 49.54 8.76 39.54
N GLY A 190 50.30 7.97 40.28
CA GLY A 190 51.38 8.41 41.17
C GLY A 190 50.99 8.95 42.54
N THR A 191 51.51 8.33 43.60
CA THR A 191 52.64 8.91 44.37
C THR A 191 53.21 7.88 45.34
N ARG A 192 54.42 8.19 45.77
CA ARG A 192 55.48 7.38 46.37
C ARG A 192 55.67 7.91 47.80
N THR A 193 55.72 7.04 48.80
CA THR A 193 56.38 7.27 50.13
C THR A 193 56.41 5.93 50.87
N GLU A 194 57.57 5.29 50.98
CA GLU A 194 58.45 5.26 52.17
C GLU A 194 57.96 4.33 53.28
N GLN A 195 58.55 3.13 53.34
CA GLN A 195 59.46 2.67 54.41
C GLN A 195 60.21 1.42 53.96
#